data_AF-A0A937KCG5-F1
#
_entry.id   AF-A0A937KCG5-F1
#
_cell.length_a   1.000
_cell.length_b   1.000
_cell.length_c   1.000
_cell.angle_alpha   90.00
_cell.angle_beta   90.00
_cell.angle_gamma   90.00
#
_symmetry.space_group_name_H-M   'P 1'
#
loop_
_entity.id
_entity.type
_entity.pdbx_description
1 polymer ?
#
loop_
_entity_poly.entity_id
_entity_poly.type
_entity_poly.pdbx_seq_one_letter_code
_entity_poly.pdbx_strand_id
1 'polypeptide(L)' 'MNCVIDKSILFHLRQGKKAEVIRRYIKMKYRVNMDISALKERVKNLNSQLELT' A
#
# COMPACT_ATOMS: atom_id res chain seq x y z
N MET A 1 -0.84 -7.76 -10.01
CA MET A 1 -2.30 -7.46 -9.95
C MET A 1 -2.56 -5.97 -10.12
N ASN A 2 -3.61 -5.57 -10.85
CA ASN A 2 -3.82 -4.20 -11.34
C ASN A 2 -4.77 -3.37 -10.43
N CYS A 3 -4.69 -3.51 -9.10
CA CYS A 3 -5.59 -2.82 -8.17
C CYS A 3 -5.14 -1.37 -7.93
N VAL A 4 -6.08 -0.41 -7.97
CA VAL A 4 -5.80 1.03 -7.77
C VAL A 4 -5.26 1.34 -6.36
N ILE A 5 -5.66 0.54 -5.38
CA ILE A 5 -5.21 0.64 -3.99
C ILE A 5 -3.74 0.24 -3.91
N ASP A 6 -3.35 -0.90 -4.49
CA ASP A 6 -1.95 -1.36 -4.53
C ASP A 6 -1.04 -0.38 -5.28
N LYS A 7 -1.50 0.18 -6.41
CA LYS A 7 -0.76 1.25 -7.11
C LYS A 7 -0.56 2.48 -6.23
N SER A 8 -1.60 2.90 -5.50
CA SER A 8 -1.51 4.04 -4.59
C SER A 8 -0.56 3.77 -3.42
N ILE A 9 -0.60 2.57 -2.87
CA ILE A 9 0.30 2.14 -1.79
C ILE A 9 1.74 2.22 -2.29
N LEU A 10 2.05 1.57 -3.43
CA LEU A 10 3.40 1.58 -4.01
C LEU A 10 3.89 2.99 -4.36
N PHE A 11 3.03 3.82 -4.94
CA PHE A 11 3.38 5.20 -5.29
C PHE A 11 3.82 6.00 -4.05
N HIS A 12 3.03 5.96 -2.97
CA HIS A 12 3.37 6.69 -1.75
C HIS A 12 4.52 6.04 -0.98
N LEU A 13 4.67 4.71 -1.06
CA LEU A 13 5.79 3.99 -0.47
C LEU A 13 7.12 4.37 -1.15
N ARG A 14 7.15 4.45 -2.49
CA ARG A 14 8.32 4.92 -3.26
C ARG A 14 8.70 6.36 -2.95
N GLN A 15 7.74 7.19 -2.54
CA GLN A 15 7.99 8.55 -2.04
C GLN A 15 8.52 8.60 -0.59
N GLY A 16 8.79 7.46 0.04
CA GLY A 16 9.28 7.38 1.42
C GLY A 16 8.22 7.74 2.46
N LYS A 17 6.92 7.70 2.13
CA LYS A 17 5.86 8.01 3.09
C LYS A 17 5.69 6.88 4.10
N LYS A 18 5.48 7.24 5.36
CA LYS A 18 5.23 6.29 6.45
C LYS A 18 3.92 5.52 6.22
N ALA A 19 3.90 4.24 6.63
CA ALA A 19 2.73 3.36 6.50
C ALA A 19 1.44 3.93 7.12
N GLU A 20 1.55 4.68 8.23
CA GLU A 20 0.39 5.35 8.85
C GLU A 20 -0.28 6.38 7.94
N VAL A 21 0.54 7.15 7.21
CA VAL A 21 0.06 8.17 6.27
C VAL A 21 -0.66 7.49 5.11
N ILE A 22 -0.07 6.41 4.59
CA ILE A 22 -0.66 5.63 3.51
C ILE A 22 -1.99 5.02 3.96
N ARG A 23 -2.05 4.42 5.16
CA ARG A 23 -3.28 3.90 5.75
C ARG A 23 -4.37 4.96 5.85
N ARG A 24 -4.03 6.15 6.37
CA ARG A 24 -4.98 7.25 6.51
C ARG A 24 -5.49 7.73 5.15
N TYR A 25 -4.62 7.84 4.17
CA TYR A 25 -4.99 8.20 2.81
C TYR A 25 -5.94 7.17 2.19
N ILE A 26 -5.66 5.88 2.35
CA ILE A 26 -6.49 4.79 1.82
C ILE A 26 -7.89 4.84 2.44
N LYS A 27 -7.96 5.05 3.76
CA LYS A 27 -9.23 5.23 4.48
C LYS A 27 -10.00 6.44 4.01
N MET A 28 -9.35 7.57 3.76
CA MET A 28 -10.03 8.80 3.34
C MET A 28 -10.47 8.75 1.87
N LYS A 29 -9.57 8.35 0.96
CA LYS A 29 -9.81 8.38 -0.49
C LYS A 29 -10.70 7.24 -0.97
N TYR A 30 -10.44 6.03 -0.49
CA TYR A 30 -11.13 4.82 -0.95
C TYR A 30 -12.19 4.33 0.03
N ARG A 31 -12.36 4.98 1.19
CA ARG A 31 -13.25 4.55 2.28
C ARG A 31 -12.98 3.12 2.76
N VAL A 32 -11.75 2.63 2.54
CA VAL A 32 -11.32 1.29 2.95
C VAL A 32 -10.61 1.39 4.29
N ASN A 33 -11.18 0.76 5.32
CA ASN A 33 -10.49 0.60 6.59
C ASN A 33 -9.54 -0.60 6.49
N MET A 34 -8.24 -0.35 6.66
CA MET A 34 -7.21 -1.38 6.60
C MET A 34 -6.39 -1.34 7.87
N ASP A 35 -6.12 -2.52 8.43
CA ASP A 35 -5.19 -2.63 9.54
C ASP A 35 -3.75 -2.35 9.08
N ILE A 36 -2.93 -1.83 9.98
CA ILE A 36 -1.54 -1.51 9.65
C ILE A 36 -0.71 -2.75 9.37
N SER A 37 -1.05 -3.87 10.02
CA SER A 37 -0.41 -5.16 9.81
C SER A 37 -0.74 -5.70 8.42
N ALA A 38 -2.03 -5.61 8.02
CA ALA A 38 -2.49 -5.98 6.69
C ALA A 38 -1.86 -5.10 5.59
N LEU A 39 -1.68 -3.80 5.85
CA LEU A 39 -0.99 -2.90 4.92
C LEU A 39 0.48 -3.29 4.75
N LYS A 40 1.18 -3.62 5.84
CA LYS A 40 2.58 -4.07 5.79
C LYS A 40 2.73 -5.39 5.04
N GLU A 41 1.82 -6.33 5.27
CA GLU A 41 1.81 -7.62 4.57
C GLU A 41 1.58 -7.44 3.06
N ARG A 42 0.62 -6.58 2.68
CA ARG A 42 0.42 -6.18 1.28
C ARG A 42 1.68 -5.59 0.67
N VAL A 43 2.35 -4.67 1.37
CA VAL A 43 3.60 -4.06 0.88
C VAL A 43 4.68 -5.12 0.69
N LYS A 44 4.84 -6.05 1.63
CA LYS A 44 5.79 -7.17 1.48
C LYS A 44 5.48 -8.00 0.25
N ASN A 45 4.22 -8.42 0.07
CA ASN A 45 3.81 -9.18 -1.10
C ASN A 45 4.06 -8.41 -2.41
N LEU A 46 3.76 -7.12 -2.44
CA LEU A 46 3.98 -6.28 -3.63
C LEU A 46 5.46 -6.12 -3.97
N ASN A 47 6.33 -5.98 -2.97
CA ASN A 47 7.78 -5.92 -3.18
C ASN A 47 8.33 -7.26 -3.66
N SER A 48 7.90 -8.38 -3.07
CA SER A 48 8.32 -9.71 -3.55
C SER A 48 7.84 -10.00 -4.98
N GLN A 49 6.67 -9.48 -5.40
CA GLN A 49 6.25 -9.57 -6.81
C GLN A 49 7.09 -8.69 -7.75
N LEU A 50 7.65 -7.58 -7.25
CA LEU A 50 8.56 -6.72 -8.02
C LEU A 50 9.93 -7.35 -8.26
N GLU A 51 10.40 -8.23 -7.37
CA GLU A 51 11.68 -8.96 -7.54
C GLU A 51 11.58 -10.16 -8.51
N LEU A 52 10.36 -10.61 -8.80
CA LEU A 52 10.06 -11.73 -9.71
C LEU A 52 9.76 -11.28 -11.15
N THR A 53 9.91 -9.99 -11.47
CA THR A 53 9.72 -9.41 -12.81
C THR A 53 11.02 -8.76 -13.28
#